data_AF-A0A897MNJ5-F1
#
_entry.id   AF-A0A897MNJ5-F1
#
_cell.length_a   1.000
_cell.length_b   1.000
_cell.length_c   1.000
_cell.angle_alpha   90.00
_cell.angle_beta   90.00
_cell.angle_gamma   90.00
#
_symmetry.space_group_name_H-M   'P 1'
#
loop_
_entity.id
_entity.type
_entity.pdbx_description
1 polymer ?
#
loop_
_entity_poly.entity_id
_entity_poly.type
_entity_poly.pdbx_seq_one_letter_code
_entity_poly.pdbx_strand_id
1 'polypeptide(L)'
;MERRRALKYIGGGLLALGTGRAAHNTVIGYGRITGTNLTEQDLHPLIAERLGADGYTAGLGEYTVSVSGDEIAVSASGEHVETVSVSDATREEAATIDDEYDLDEGPVEQLVRDVEALRVGEYVVEPSGYEAFFDRLREVDTRAHSVGAARNLWTDADPEVVEEFLGSPPTDPERAVVELMDAFREYSNYDVPRYLAGAVEDNILMSRVELREYFESPTDFAAIAEDENTGLFCTELTRRSIEALQAVPAHEATLPVVAGYVRNARHKHVYTAIASLYRRDDELILPITFVDYTDTTLYDDFRVTRLTGEGLDAYDTGHRATEMYW
;
A
#
# COMPACT_ATOMS: atom_id res chain seq x y z
N MET A 1 -28.01 -12.87 19.08
CA MET A 1 -27.23 -13.58 20.12
C MET A 1 -27.24 -15.12 20.03
N GLU A 2 -28.29 -15.81 19.57
CA GLU A 2 -28.31 -17.30 19.56
C GLU A 2 -27.53 -17.98 18.42
N ARG A 3 -27.37 -17.34 17.25
CA ARG A 3 -26.67 -17.92 16.08
C ARG A 3 -25.12 -17.93 16.23
N ARG A 4 -24.55 -16.92 16.89
CA ARG A 4 -23.11 -16.83 17.23
C ARG A 4 -22.67 -17.97 18.17
N ARG A 5 -23.56 -18.46 19.03
CA ARG A 5 -23.31 -19.65 19.88
C ARG A 5 -23.43 -20.96 19.09
N ALA A 6 -24.35 -21.06 18.15
CA ALA A 6 -24.50 -22.26 17.32
C ALA A 6 -23.24 -22.53 16.46
N LEU A 7 -22.61 -21.50 15.90
CA LEU A 7 -21.33 -21.61 15.17
C LEU A 7 -20.17 -22.05 16.07
N LYS A 8 -20.10 -21.56 17.33
CA LYS A 8 -19.13 -22.05 18.33
C LYS A 8 -19.28 -23.54 18.65
N TYR A 9 -20.52 -24.07 18.64
CA TYR A 9 -20.79 -25.49 18.90
C TYR A 9 -20.61 -26.40 17.67
N ILE A 10 -20.88 -25.91 16.46
CA ILE A 10 -20.54 -26.61 15.21
C ILE A 10 -19.00 -26.71 15.06
N GLY A 11 -18.26 -25.75 15.61
CA GLY A 11 -16.81 -25.77 15.71
C GLY A 11 -16.25 -27.08 16.29
N GLY A 12 -16.85 -27.65 17.33
CA GLY A 12 -16.29 -28.83 18.00
C GLY A 12 -16.21 -30.12 17.17
N GLY A 13 -17.10 -30.31 16.18
CA GLY A 13 -17.18 -31.53 15.36
C GLY A 13 -16.51 -31.42 13.98
N LEU A 14 -16.53 -30.23 13.37
CA LEU A 14 -15.90 -29.96 12.07
C LEU A 14 -14.41 -29.59 12.18
N LEU A 15 -13.94 -29.18 13.37
CA LEU A 15 -12.52 -28.90 13.64
C LEU A 15 -11.62 -30.12 13.35
N ALA A 16 -12.07 -31.35 13.52
CA ALA A 16 -11.21 -32.53 13.36
C ALA A 16 -10.89 -32.88 11.88
N LEU A 17 -11.73 -32.52 10.91
CA LEU A 17 -11.50 -32.79 9.48
C LEU A 17 -10.92 -31.58 8.74
N GLY A 18 -11.20 -30.36 9.21
CA GLY A 18 -10.65 -29.13 8.64
C GLY A 18 -9.23 -28.78 9.11
N THR A 19 -8.84 -29.22 10.31
CA THR A 19 -7.54 -28.85 10.93
C THR A 19 -6.32 -29.27 10.12
N GLY A 20 -6.36 -30.39 9.38
CA GLY A 20 -5.20 -30.81 8.57
C GLY A 20 -4.92 -29.90 7.37
N ARG A 21 -5.97 -29.46 6.65
CA ARG A 21 -5.83 -28.58 5.48
C ARG A 21 -5.80 -27.10 5.86
N ALA A 22 -6.52 -26.72 6.91
CA ALA A 22 -6.44 -25.40 7.52
C ALA A 22 -5.04 -25.17 8.11
N ALA A 23 -4.51 -26.07 8.94
CA ALA A 23 -3.15 -25.94 9.47
C ALA A 23 -2.08 -26.04 8.37
N HIS A 24 -2.31 -26.79 7.29
CA HIS A 24 -1.40 -26.78 6.14
C HIS A 24 -1.34 -25.40 5.47
N ASN A 25 -2.48 -24.70 5.34
CA ASN A 25 -2.50 -23.30 4.90
C ASN A 25 -1.95 -22.34 5.97
N THR A 26 -2.19 -22.57 7.26
CA THR A 26 -1.72 -21.73 8.38
C THR A 26 -0.21 -21.82 8.62
N VAL A 27 0.42 -22.99 8.38
CA VAL A 27 1.82 -23.25 8.77
C VAL A 27 2.78 -23.31 7.58
N ILE A 28 2.30 -23.59 6.36
CA ILE A 28 3.15 -23.68 5.16
C ILE A 28 2.91 -22.51 4.19
N GLY A 29 1.82 -21.74 4.36
CA GLY A 29 1.57 -20.52 3.59
C GLY A 29 2.26 -19.27 4.14
N TYR A 30 2.64 -19.29 5.42
CA TYR A 30 3.20 -18.16 6.18
C TYR A 30 4.57 -18.54 6.76
N GLY A 31 5.53 -18.88 5.88
CA GLY A 31 6.88 -19.28 6.26
C GLY A 31 7.81 -18.07 6.49
N ARG A 32 8.80 -18.24 7.37
CA ARG A 32 9.84 -17.25 7.66
C ARG A 32 10.84 -17.06 6.50
N ILE A 33 11.13 -15.79 6.18
CA ILE A 33 12.45 -15.13 6.03
C ILE A 33 13.37 -15.67 4.92
N THR A 34 13.09 -15.25 3.68
CA THR A 34 13.92 -14.53 2.68
C THR A 34 13.33 -14.82 1.28
N GLY A 35 12.76 -13.79 0.64
CA GLY A 35 11.78 -13.90 -0.44
C GLY A 35 12.36 -13.44 -1.75
N THR A 36 13.19 -14.29 -2.33
CA THR A 36 13.74 -14.10 -3.66
C THR A 36 12.68 -14.02 -4.76
N ASN A 37 11.48 -14.59 -4.56
CA ASN A 37 10.48 -14.70 -5.62
C ASN A 37 9.98 -13.36 -6.17
N LEU A 38 9.73 -12.34 -5.33
CA LEU A 38 9.28 -11.03 -5.83
C LEU A 38 10.43 -10.25 -6.48
N THR A 39 11.66 -10.47 -6.02
CA THR A 39 12.87 -9.92 -6.66
C THR A 39 13.26 -10.64 -7.95
N GLU A 40 12.80 -11.88 -8.14
CA GLU A 40 13.04 -12.71 -9.33
C GLU A 40 11.85 -12.68 -10.32
N GLN A 41 10.66 -12.31 -9.86
CA GLN A 41 9.47 -12.20 -10.68
C GLN A 41 9.57 -10.96 -11.57
N ASP A 42 9.20 -11.12 -12.84
CA ASP A 42 8.92 -9.98 -13.70
C ASP A 42 7.62 -9.30 -13.22
N LEU A 43 7.78 -8.22 -12.46
CA LEU A 43 6.69 -7.44 -11.88
C LEU A 43 6.15 -6.39 -12.86
N HIS A 44 6.95 -5.99 -13.85
CA HIS A 44 6.60 -4.87 -14.74
C HIS A 44 5.23 -5.03 -15.40
N PRO A 45 4.83 -6.20 -15.96
CA PRO A 45 3.49 -6.37 -16.53
C PRO A 45 2.35 -6.21 -15.52
N LEU A 46 2.56 -6.55 -14.25
CA LEU A 46 1.54 -6.43 -13.20
C LEU A 46 1.40 -4.99 -12.71
N ILE A 47 2.51 -4.25 -12.68
CA ILE A 47 2.54 -2.85 -12.29
C ILE A 47 1.93 -2.01 -13.41
N ALA A 48 2.39 -2.19 -14.66
CA ALA A 48 1.94 -1.45 -15.83
C ALA A 48 0.46 -1.68 -16.20
N GLU A 49 -0.16 -2.74 -15.68
CA GLU A 49 -1.61 -2.95 -15.89
C GLU A 49 -2.45 -1.86 -15.21
N ARG A 50 -2.00 -1.32 -14.06
CA ARG A 50 -2.83 -0.43 -13.22
C ARG A 50 -2.11 0.77 -12.62
N LEU A 51 -0.79 0.83 -12.66
CA LEU A 51 -0.07 2.04 -12.33
C LEU A 51 -0.29 3.03 -13.48
N GLY A 52 -0.89 4.17 -13.15
CA GLY A 52 -1.15 5.26 -14.09
C GLY A 52 -0.93 6.60 -13.42
N ALA A 53 -1.11 7.67 -14.18
CA ALA A 53 -0.97 9.05 -13.71
C ALA A 53 -2.11 9.90 -14.27
N ASP A 54 -3.35 9.50 -13.95
CA ASP A 54 -4.56 10.03 -14.59
C ASP A 54 -5.14 11.25 -13.86
N GLY A 55 -4.76 11.46 -12.60
CA GLY A 55 -5.21 12.59 -11.79
C GLY A 55 -4.18 12.98 -10.73
N TYR A 56 -3.93 14.27 -10.62
CA TYR A 56 -3.06 14.84 -9.58
C TYR A 56 -3.56 16.23 -9.21
N THR A 57 -3.46 16.59 -7.94
CA THR A 57 -3.66 17.96 -7.46
C THR A 57 -2.72 18.21 -6.29
N ALA A 58 -1.98 19.30 -6.32
CA ALA A 58 -1.18 19.77 -5.19
C ALA A 58 -1.29 21.27 -5.00
N GLY A 59 -1.54 21.67 -3.75
CA GLY A 59 -1.43 23.06 -3.32
C GLY A 59 0.03 23.40 -3.00
N LEU A 60 0.55 24.44 -3.64
CA LEU A 60 1.94 24.92 -3.53
C LEU A 60 1.90 26.42 -3.21
N GLY A 61 1.73 26.75 -1.94
CA GLY A 61 1.54 28.12 -1.49
C GLY A 61 0.22 28.72 -1.98
N GLU A 62 0.28 29.80 -2.77
CA GLU A 62 -0.91 30.43 -3.36
C GLU A 62 -1.38 29.75 -4.66
N TYR A 63 -0.55 28.86 -5.20
CA TYR A 63 -0.81 28.14 -6.44
C TYR A 63 -1.32 26.72 -6.19
N THR A 64 -1.96 26.17 -7.21
CA THR A 64 -2.35 24.76 -7.28
C THR A 64 -1.93 24.22 -8.63
N VAL A 65 -1.17 23.13 -8.63
CA VAL A 65 -0.81 22.38 -9.84
C VAL A 65 -1.69 21.15 -9.91
N SER A 66 -2.30 20.90 -11.06
CA SER A 66 -3.11 19.69 -11.29
C SER A 66 -2.82 19.03 -12.62
N VAL A 67 -3.01 17.71 -12.67
CA VAL A 67 -2.99 16.90 -13.89
C VAL A 67 -4.38 16.38 -14.14
N SER A 68 -4.89 16.57 -15.35
CA SER A 68 -6.16 16.00 -15.81
C SER A 68 -6.06 15.65 -17.29
N GLY A 69 -5.99 14.36 -17.60
CA GLY A 69 -5.79 13.93 -18.98
C GLY A 69 -4.47 14.47 -19.55
N ASP A 70 -4.50 15.08 -20.72
CA ASP A 70 -3.29 15.63 -21.34
C ASP A 70 -2.90 17.04 -20.83
N GLU A 71 -3.55 17.56 -19.81
CA GLU A 71 -3.31 18.94 -19.34
C GLU A 71 -2.67 18.94 -17.94
N ILE A 72 -1.60 19.73 -17.80
CA ILE A 72 -1.11 20.22 -16.52
C ILE A 72 -1.56 21.67 -16.38
N ALA A 73 -2.29 21.98 -15.31
CA ALA A 73 -2.83 23.31 -15.06
C ALA A 73 -2.22 23.91 -13.79
N VAL A 74 -1.86 25.19 -13.86
CA VAL A 74 -1.53 26.04 -12.71
C VAL A 74 -2.71 26.97 -12.45
N SER A 75 -3.16 27.03 -11.20
CA SER A 75 -4.27 27.88 -10.76
C SER A 75 -3.88 28.71 -9.54
N ALA A 76 -4.38 29.94 -9.44
CA ALA A 76 -4.21 30.82 -8.28
C ALA A 76 -5.59 31.20 -7.72
N SER A 77 -5.82 31.00 -6.43
CA SER A 77 -7.13 31.27 -5.80
C SER A 77 -8.34 30.61 -6.51
N GLY A 78 -8.13 29.45 -7.14
CA GLY A 78 -9.15 28.72 -7.90
C GLY A 78 -9.41 29.25 -9.31
N GLU A 79 -8.69 30.29 -9.75
CA GLU A 79 -8.70 30.76 -11.14
C GLU A 79 -7.51 30.17 -11.91
N HIS A 80 -7.78 29.73 -13.12
CA HIS A 80 -6.77 29.17 -14.00
C HIS A 80 -5.82 30.27 -14.49
N VAL A 81 -4.51 30.06 -14.37
CA VAL A 81 -3.49 31.03 -14.80
C VAL A 81 -2.59 30.53 -15.93
N GLU A 82 -2.33 29.22 -16.01
CA GLU A 82 -1.50 28.62 -17.08
C GLU A 82 -1.85 27.15 -17.34
N THR A 83 -1.80 26.72 -18.61
CA THR A 83 -1.97 25.31 -19.02
C THR A 83 -0.84 24.88 -19.94
N VAL A 84 -0.34 23.68 -19.73
CA VAL A 84 0.61 23.03 -20.63
C VAL A 84 0.17 21.60 -20.95
N SER A 85 0.41 21.16 -22.19
CA SER A 85 0.12 19.78 -22.61
C SER A 85 1.18 18.82 -22.09
N VAL A 86 0.77 17.66 -21.59
CA VAL A 86 1.69 16.60 -21.15
C VAL A 86 2.45 16.03 -22.35
N SER A 87 1.78 15.76 -23.47
CA SER A 87 2.41 15.11 -24.63
C SER A 87 3.17 16.07 -25.55
N ASP A 88 2.74 17.33 -25.65
CA ASP A 88 3.29 18.26 -26.65
C ASP A 88 4.35 19.21 -26.07
N ALA A 89 4.35 19.44 -24.76
CA ALA A 89 5.25 20.41 -24.17
C ALA A 89 6.67 19.90 -23.97
N THR A 90 7.60 20.82 -24.09
CA THR A 90 9.00 20.58 -23.79
C THR A 90 9.29 20.79 -22.31
N ARG A 91 10.35 20.15 -21.82
CA ARG A 91 10.87 20.39 -20.46
C ARG A 91 11.28 21.84 -20.22
N GLU A 92 11.73 22.52 -21.27
CA GLU A 92 12.18 23.92 -21.21
C GLU A 92 10.99 24.88 -21.07
N GLU A 93 9.88 24.62 -21.76
CA GLU A 93 8.62 25.35 -21.57
C GLU A 93 8.06 25.13 -20.17
N ALA A 94 8.04 23.87 -19.71
CA ALA A 94 7.56 23.52 -18.38
C ALA A 94 8.39 24.17 -17.25
N ALA A 95 9.72 24.15 -17.37
CA ALA A 95 10.61 24.82 -16.41
C ALA A 95 10.43 26.36 -16.42
N THR A 96 10.08 26.95 -17.57
CA THR A 96 9.77 28.39 -17.63
C THR A 96 8.51 28.73 -16.84
N ILE A 97 7.51 27.84 -16.85
CA ILE A 97 6.29 27.99 -16.04
C ILE A 97 6.64 27.88 -14.55
N ASP A 98 7.46 26.91 -14.17
CA ASP A 98 7.90 26.77 -12.78
C ASP A 98 8.63 28.03 -12.30
N ASP A 99 9.55 28.57 -13.10
CA ASP A 99 10.29 29.82 -12.81
C ASP A 99 9.37 31.06 -12.77
N GLU A 100 8.34 31.14 -13.63
CA GLU A 100 7.42 32.29 -13.70
C GLU A 100 6.53 32.41 -12.46
N TYR A 101 6.12 31.27 -11.89
CA TYR A 101 5.22 31.20 -10.75
C TYR A 101 5.92 30.84 -9.43
N ASP A 102 7.26 30.92 -9.39
CA ASP A 102 8.08 30.58 -8.22
C ASP A 102 7.73 29.19 -7.64
N LEU A 103 7.49 28.19 -8.51
CA LEU A 103 7.16 26.83 -8.12
C LEU A 103 8.45 26.05 -7.82
N ASP A 104 8.85 26.10 -6.54
CA ASP A 104 10.00 25.37 -6.03
C ASP A 104 9.93 23.86 -6.39
N GLU A 105 11.11 23.25 -6.61
CA GLU A 105 11.28 21.84 -7.01
C GLU A 105 10.79 21.46 -8.42
N GLY A 106 10.21 22.40 -9.17
CA GLY A 106 9.88 22.23 -10.59
C GLY A 106 8.74 21.24 -10.86
N PRO A 107 7.57 21.37 -10.21
CA PRO A 107 6.46 20.44 -10.37
C PRO A 107 5.99 20.28 -11.82
N VAL A 108 5.93 21.36 -12.60
CA VAL A 108 5.43 21.31 -13.98
C VAL A 108 6.43 20.61 -14.89
N GLU A 109 7.73 20.91 -14.80
CA GLU A 109 8.80 20.18 -15.51
C GLU A 109 8.76 18.70 -15.19
N GLN A 110 8.65 18.37 -13.90
CA GLN A 110 8.67 17.01 -13.43
C GLN A 110 7.49 16.20 -13.99
N LEU A 111 6.29 16.79 -13.98
CA LEU A 111 5.06 16.16 -14.49
C LEU A 111 5.09 16.01 -16.02
N VAL A 112 5.47 17.04 -16.77
CA VAL A 112 5.64 16.95 -18.25
C VAL A 112 6.61 15.82 -18.60
N ARG A 113 7.67 15.66 -17.81
CA ARG A 113 8.74 14.71 -18.07
C ARG A 113 8.39 13.25 -17.75
N ASP A 114 7.55 12.99 -16.75
CA ASP A 114 7.35 11.65 -16.21
C ASP A 114 5.94 11.08 -16.45
N VAL A 115 4.90 11.91 -16.57
CA VAL A 115 3.51 11.45 -16.61
C VAL A 115 3.22 10.55 -17.82
N GLU A 116 3.71 10.89 -19.01
CA GLU A 116 3.51 10.05 -20.19
C GLU A 116 4.19 8.68 -20.00
N ALA A 117 5.44 8.67 -19.54
CA ALA A 117 6.19 7.45 -19.27
C ALA A 117 5.48 6.54 -18.26
N LEU A 118 4.89 7.11 -17.20
CA LEU A 118 4.07 6.37 -16.24
C LEU A 118 2.83 5.75 -16.91
N ARG A 119 2.09 6.53 -17.71
CA ARG A 119 0.87 6.06 -18.40
C ARG A 119 1.11 4.93 -19.38
N VAL A 120 2.24 4.96 -20.09
CA VAL A 120 2.57 3.93 -21.10
C VAL A 120 3.41 2.78 -20.55
N GLY A 121 3.82 2.83 -19.27
CA GLY A 121 4.63 1.79 -18.66
C GLY A 121 6.13 1.85 -18.99
N GLU A 122 6.65 3.01 -19.40
CA GLU A 122 8.06 3.22 -19.76
C GLU A 122 8.91 3.57 -18.52
N TYR A 123 9.15 2.56 -17.68
CA TYR A 123 10.01 2.65 -16.51
C TYR A 123 10.66 1.31 -16.19
N VAL A 124 11.79 1.36 -15.46
CA VAL A 124 12.49 0.17 -14.97
C VAL A 124 12.10 -0.12 -13.53
N VAL A 125 11.57 -1.31 -13.30
CA VAL A 125 11.21 -1.78 -11.96
C VAL A 125 12.43 -2.38 -11.28
N GLU A 126 12.78 -1.85 -10.10
CA GLU A 126 13.91 -2.33 -9.30
C GLU A 126 13.44 -2.82 -7.92
N PRO A 127 13.07 -4.11 -7.79
CA PRO A 127 12.68 -4.67 -6.51
C PRO A 127 13.87 -4.79 -5.56
N SER A 128 13.65 -4.48 -4.28
CA SER A 128 14.66 -4.57 -3.22
C SER A 128 14.00 -4.84 -1.86
N GLY A 129 14.79 -5.27 -0.87
CA GLY A 129 14.30 -5.40 0.51
C GLY A 129 14.02 -4.04 1.16
N TYR A 130 13.29 -4.04 2.28
CA TYR A 130 12.86 -2.82 2.99
C TYR A 130 14.01 -1.84 3.28
N GLU A 131 15.10 -2.30 3.92
CA GLU A 131 16.22 -1.42 4.28
C GLU A 131 16.90 -0.84 3.03
N ALA A 132 17.21 -1.69 2.05
CA ALA A 132 17.87 -1.28 0.81
C ALA A 132 17.02 -0.32 -0.04
N PHE A 133 15.69 -0.41 0.05
CA PHE A 133 14.77 0.51 -0.61
C PHE A 133 14.89 1.92 -0.01
N PHE A 134 14.74 2.06 1.30
CA PHE A 134 14.80 3.38 1.96
C PHE A 134 16.21 3.97 1.96
N ASP A 135 17.25 3.13 2.11
CA ASP A 135 18.64 3.55 1.91
C ASP A 135 18.84 4.19 0.53
N ARG A 136 18.30 3.58 -0.53
CA ARG A 136 18.36 4.14 -1.88
C ARG A 136 17.61 5.46 -1.99
N LEU A 137 16.41 5.57 -1.43
CA LEU A 137 15.63 6.81 -1.53
C LEU A 137 16.33 8.00 -0.84
N ARG A 138 17.09 7.74 0.23
CA ARG A 138 17.90 8.78 0.91
C ARG A 138 19.11 9.24 0.09
N GLU A 139 19.49 8.52 -0.97
CA GLU A 139 20.67 8.80 -1.80
C GLU A 139 20.32 9.40 -3.17
N VAL A 140 19.04 9.49 -3.55
CA VAL A 140 18.59 9.93 -4.88
C VAL A 140 17.61 11.09 -4.80
N ASP A 141 17.57 11.90 -5.86
CA ASP A 141 16.55 12.93 -6.02
C ASP A 141 15.22 12.29 -6.46
N THR A 142 14.32 12.11 -5.51
CA THR A 142 13.00 11.52 -5.75
C THR A 142 12.07 12.47 -6.52
N ARG A 143 11.17 11.90 -7.31
CA ARG A 143 10.21 12.60 -8.15
C ARG A 143 8.88 12.78 -7.39
N ALA A 144 8.83 13.68 -6.43
CA ALA A 144 7.69 13.81 -5.51
C ALA A 144 6.33 14.06 -6.21
N HIS A 145 6.28 14.97 -7.19
CA HIS A 145 5.03 15.26 -7.94
C HIS A 145 4.55 14.09 -8.81
N SER A 146 5.47 13.41 -9.52
CA SER A 146 5.22 12.19 -10.29
C SER A 146 4.79 11.03 -9.40
N VAL A 147 5.39 10.88 -8.21
CA VAL A 147 4.93 9.91 -7.20
C VAL A 147 3.50 10.24 -6.78
N GLY A 148 3.21 11.51 -6.50
CA GLY A 148 1.86 11.97 -6.17
C GLY A 148 0.85 11.67 -7.28
N ALA A 149 1.21 11.91 -8.54
CA ALA A 149 0.37 11.60 -9.69
C ALA A 149 0.14 10.08 -9.87
N ALA A 150 1.05 9.24 -9.38
CA ALA A 150 0.92 7.79 -9.44
C ALA A 150 -0.01 7.19 -8.37
N ARG A 151 -0.41 7.98 -7.35
CA ARG A 151 -1.33 7.54 -6.28
C ARG A 151 -2.77 7.61 -6.76
N ASN A 152 -3.45 6.48 -6.90
CA ASN A 152 -4.86 6.45 -7.34
C ASN A 152 -5.81 5.84 -6.32
N LEU A 153 -5.30 5.12 -5.32
CA LEU A 153 -6.12 4.46 -4.30
C LEU A 153 -5.85 4.97 -2.89
N TRP A 154 -6.94 5.17 -2.15
CA TRP A 154 -6.95 5.37 -0.70
C TRP A 154 -6.03 6.51 -0.21
N THR A 155 -6.18 7.68 -0.82
CA THR A 155 -5.44 8.92 -0.51
C THR A 155 -6.17 9.84 0.48
N ASP A 156 -7.40 9.48 0.87
CA ASP A 156 -8.32 10.39 1.59
C ASP A 156 -8.29 10.22 3.12
N ALA A 157 -7.28 9.53 3.65
CA ALA A 157 -7.14 9.35 5.09
C ALA A 157 -6.77 10.68 5.74
N ASP A 158 -7.46 11.04 6.82
CA ASP A 158 -7.18 12.25 7.58
C ASP A 158 -5.80 12.13 8.27
N PRO A 159 -4.82 12.99 7.94
CA PRO A 159 -3.48 12.93 8.52
C PRO A 159 -3.48 13.04 10.04
N GLU A 160 -4.41 13.79 10.65
CA GLU A 160 -4.48 13.97 12.10
C GLU A 160 -4.89 12.66 12.78
N VAL A 161 -5.83 11.93 12.19
CA VAL A 161 -6.29 10.61 12.69
C VAL A 161 -5.19 9.57 12.51
N VAL A 162 -4.45 9.61 11.39
CA VAL A 162 -3.30 8.72 11.17
C VAL A 162 -2.19 9.03 12.17
N GLU A 163 -1.90 10.30 12.44
CA GLU A 163 -0.90 10.70 13.43
C GLU A 163 -1.26 10.22 14.84
N GLU A 164 -2.52 10.34 15.24
CA GLU A 164 -3.00 9.82 16.52
C GLU A 164 -2.79 8.29 16.61
N PHE A 165 -3.07 7.57 15.52
CA PHE A 165 -2.90 6.12 15.45
C PHE A 165 -1.44 5.68 15.50
N LEU A 166 -0.54 6.36 14.79
CA LEU A 166 0.89 6.06 14.74
C LEU A 166 1.66 6.58 15.97
N GLY A 167 1.14 7.61 16.64
CA GLY A 167 1.84 8.37 17.67
C GLY A 167 2.87 9.36 17.10
N SER A 168 2.88 9.57 15.79
CA SER A 168 3.80 10.48 15.09
C SER A 168 3.23 10.96 13.74
N PRO A 169 3.66 12.13 13.22
CA PRO A 169 3.20 12.60 11.92
C PRO A 169 3.51 11.60 10.78
N PRO A 170 2.57 11.34 9.85
CA PRO A 170 2.76 10.42 8.72
C PRO A 170 3.65 10.97 7.58
N THR A 171 4.36 12.08 7.81
CA THR A 171 5.28 12.72 6.84
C THR A 171 6.58 11.95 6.63
N ASP A 172 6.84 10.91 7.42
CA ASP A 172 8.00 10.02 7.30
C ASP A 172 7.52 8.60 6.98
N PRO A 173 7.43 8.23 5.69
CA PRO A 173 6.95 6.91 5.30
C PRO A 173 7.81 5.76 5.80
N GLU A 174 9.12 5.95 5.95
CA GLU A 174 10.01 4.92 6.49
C GLU A 174 9.65 4.60 7.94
N ARG A 175 9.47 5.65 8.75
CA ARG A 175 9.04 5.54 10.14
C ARG A 175 7.61 5.00 10.25
N ALA A 176 6.69 5.48 9.41
CA ALA A 176 5.30 5.05 9.41
C ALA A 176 5.15 3.54 9.17
N VAL A 177 5.98 2.93 8.30
CA VAL A 177 5.99 1.46 8.13
C VAL A 177 6.28 0.73 9.44
N VAL A 178 7.25 1.21 10.23
CA VAL A 178 7.63 0.58 11.50
C VAL A 178 6.56 0.81 12.55
N GLU A 179 6.05 2.04 12.66
CA GLU A 179 5.04 2.41 13.66
C GLU A 179 3.68 1.74 13.39
N LEU A 180 3.31 1.50 12.13
CA LEU A 180 2.12 0.72 11.78
C LEU A 180 2.17 -0.69 12.35
N MET A 181 3.34 -1.34 12.37
CA MET A 181 3.47 -2.66 12.98
C MET A 181 3.16 -2.62 14.48
N ASP A 182 3.72 -1.66 15.19
CA ASP A 182 3.51 -1.52 16.63
C ASP A 182 2.06 -1.13 16.92
N ALA A 183 1.47 -0.21 16.16
CA ALA A 183 0.08 0.22 16.31
C ALA A 183 -0.92 -0.90 16.00
N PHE A 184 -0.75 -1.66 14.91
CA PHE A 184 -1.64 -2.81 14.64
C PHE A 184 -1.55 -3.88 15.72
N ARG A 185 -0.39 -4.07 16.32
CA ARG A 185 -0.19 -5.00 17.42
C ARG A 185 -0.80 -4.50 18.72
N GLU A 186 -0.74 -3.21 18.98
CA GLU A 186 -1.31 -2.61 20.19
C GLU A 186 -2.83 -2.56 20.14
N TYR A 187 -3.39 -2.09 19.03
CA TYR A 187 -4.81 -1.79 18.89
C TYR A 187 -5.61 -2.90 18.21
N SER A 188 -4.98 -3.99 17.77
CA SER A 188 -5.70 -5.05 17.08
C SER A 188 -5.11 -6.44 17.20
N ASN A 189 -5.86 -7.41 16.68
CA ASN A 189 -5.49 -8.82 16.61
C ASN A 189 -5.93 -9.38 15.25
N TYR A 190 -5.37 -10.53 14.85
CA TYR A 190 -5.81 -11.16 13.62
C TYR A 190 -7.23 -11.73 13.76
N ASP A 191 -8.11 -11.51 12.77
CA ASP A 191 -9.49 -12.03 12.81
C ASP A 191 -9.56 -13.54 12.52
N VAL A 192 -9.13 -14.34 13.50
CA VAL A 192 -9.18 -15.80 13.46
C VAL A 192 -10.61 -16.33 13.21
N PRO A 193 -11.68 -15.79 13.84
CA PRO A 193 -13.05 -16.20 13.53
C PRO A 193 -13.42 -16.06 12.05
N ARG A 194 -13.13 -14.91 11.42
CA ARG A 194 -13.40 -14.67 10.00
C ARG A 194 -12.53 -15.52 9.10
N TYR A 195 -11.26 -15.76 9.47
CA TYR A 195 -10.40 -16.72 8.79
C TYR A 195 -11.02 -18.13 8.76
N LEU A 196 -11.44 -18.64 9.92
CA LEU A 196 -12.04 -19.98 10.04
C LEU A 196 -13.37 -20.08 9.29
N ALA A 197 -14.21 -19.03 9.36
CA ALA A 197 -15.43 -18.93 8.58
C ALA A 197 -15.14 -19.05 7.08
N GLY A 198 -14.10 -18.36 6.62
CA GLY A 198 -13.62 -18.44 5.25
C GLY A 198 -13.11 -19.81 4.83
N ALA A 199 -12.35 -20.49 5.69
CA ALA A 199 -11.87 -21.84 5.43
C ALA A 199 -13.04 -22.85 5.25
N VAL A 200 -14.09 -22.71 6.07
CA VAL A 200 -15.32 -23.52 5.97
C VAL A 200 -16.09 -23.20 4.69
N GLU A 201 -16.29 -21.91 4.42
CA GLU A 201 -16.95 -21.42 3.21
C GLU A 201 -16.30 -22.00 1.95
N ASP A 202 -14.97 -21.92 1.85
CA ASP A 202 -14.23 -22.32 0.66
C ASP A 202 -14.15 -23.84 0.48
N ASN A 203 -13.83 -24.57 1.55
CA ASN A 203 -13.49 -26.01 1.45
C ASN A 203 -14.67 -26.94 1.69
N ILE A 204 -15.67 -26.51 2.47
CA ILE A 204 -16.81 -27.34 2.84
C ILE A 204 -18.05 -26.89 2.07
N LEU A 205 -18.31 -25.59 2.04
CA LEU A 205 -19.50 -25.04 1.39
C LEU A 205 -19.27 -24.70 -0.09
N MET A 206 -18.04 -24.82 -0.60
CA MET A 206 -17.68 -24.54 -2.00
C MET A 206 -18.14 -23.15 -2.44
N SER A 207 -17.94 -22.15 -1.57
CA SER A 207 -18.30 -20.74 -1.78
C SER A 207 -19.78 -20.49 -2.08
N ARG A 208 -20.68 -21.36 -1.59
CA ARG A 208 -22.14 -21.22 -1.77
C ARG A 208 -22.81 -20.27 -0.77
N VAL A 209 -22.11 -19.88 0.29
CA VAL A 209 -22.61 -19.02 1.37
C VAL A 209 -21.48 -18.11 1.79
N GLU A 210 -21.78 -16.83 2.02
CA GLU A 210 -20.82 -15.86 2.53
C GLU A 210 -20.84 -15.92 4.06
N LEU A 211 -19.91 -16.65 4.66
CA LEU A 211 -19.84 -16.79 6.12
C LEU A 211 -19.03 -15.67 6.77
N ARG A 212 -18.14 -15.04 6.01
CA ARG A 212 -17.24 -13.98 6.49
C ARG A 212 -18.00 -12.72 6.89
N GLU A 213 -19.10 -12.37 6.20
CA GLU A 213 -19.91 -11.16 6.46
C GLU A 213 -20.37 -11.02 7.93
N TYR A 214 -20.58 -12.15 8.63
CA TYR A 214 -21.08 -12.15 10.02
C TYR A 214 -20.01 -11.83 11.08
N PHE A 215 -18.76 -11.68 10.65
CA PHE A 215 -17.61 -11.38 11.49
C PHE A 215 -17.01 -10.01 11.19
N GLU A 216 -17.54 -9.29 10.21
CA GLU A 216 -17.06 -7.96 9.86
C GLU A 216 -17.38 -6.95 10.97
N SER A 217 -16.41 -6.10 11.26
CA SER A 217 -16.50 -4.96 12.16
C SER A 217 -15.94 -3.71 11.45
N PRO A 218 -16.21 -2.49 11.93
CA PRO A 218 -15.53 -1.29 11.43
C PRO A 218 -14.01 -1.44 11.55
N THR A 219 -13.25 -0.92 10.58
CA THR A 219 -11.79 -1.06 10.51
C THR A 219 -11.09 0.22 10.07
N ASP A 220 -11.71 1.37 10.28
CA ASP A 220 -11.01 2.66 10.15
C ASP A 220 -10.09 2.90 11.37
N PHE A 221 -9.16 3.85 11.25
CA PHE A 221 -8.14 4.08 12.29
C PHE A 221 -8.75 4.40 13.65
N ALA A 222 -9.82 5.22 13.69
CA ALA A 222 -10.53 5.54 14.90
C ALA A 222 -11.20 4.29 15.51
N ALA A 223 -11.91 3.51 14.69
CA ALA A 223 -12.54 2.27 15.15
C ALA A 223 -11.54 1.23 15.68
N ILE A 224 -10.33 1.16 15.10
CA ILE A 224 -9.26 0.28 15.58
C ILE A 224 -8.73 0.80 16.93
N ALA A 225 -8.42 2.10 17.03
CA ALA A 225 -7.90 2.71 18.26
C ALA A 225 -8.90 2.65 19.43
N GLU A 226 -10.21 2.74 19.15
CA GLU A 226 -11.29 2.76 20.15
C GLU A 226 -11.81 1.35 20.53
N ASP A 227 -11.15 0.26 20.11
CA ASP A 227 -11.54 -1.14 20.37
C ASP A 227 -12.96 -1.47 19.86
N GLU A 228 -13.39 -0.80 18.78
CA GLU A 228 -14.67 -1.09 18.10
C GLU A 228 -14.54 -2.25 17.10
N ASN A 229 -13.31 -2.60 16.72
CA ASN A 229 -13.03 -3.67 15.78
C ASN A 229 -12.83 -5.03 16.48
N THR A 230 -13.24 -6.14 15.84
CA THR A 230 -13.08 -7.48 16.42
C THR A 230 -11.82 -8.21 15.96
N GLY A 231 -10.94 -7.50 15.26
CA GLY A 231 -9.74 -7.99 14.60
C GLY A 231 -9.63 -7.48 13.16
N LEU A 232 -8.47 -7.66 12.56
CA LEU A 232 -8.18 -7.29 11.17
C LEU A 232 -7.80 -8.53 10.37
N PHE A 233 -8.18 -8.55 9.09
CA PHE A 233 -7.67 -9.50 8.11
C PHE A 233 -6.55 -8.85 7.29
N CYS A 234 -5.80 -9.66 6.53
CA CYS A 234 -4.72 -9.16 5.66
C CYS A 234 -5.19 -8.03 4.72
N THR A 235 -6.45 -8.08 4.29
CA THR A 235 -7.08 -7.02 3.46
C THR A 235 -7.19 -5.70 4.20
N GLU A 236 -7.69 -5.68 5.43
CA GLU A 236 -7.84 -4.43 6.17
C GLU A 236 -6.48 -3.88 6.62
N LEU A 237 -5.55 -4.74 7.02
CA LEU A 237 -4.16 -4.37 7.31
C LEU A 237 -3.49 -3.69 6.10
N THR A 238 -3.59 -4.31 4.92
CA THR A 238 -3.02 -3.78 3.66
C THR A 238 -3.68 -2.46 3.28
N ARG A 239 -5.00 -2.31 3.47
CA ARG A 239 -5.69 -1.07 3.14
C ARG A 239 -5.32 0.06 4.11
N ARG A 240 -5.27 -0.23 5.42
CA ARG A 240 -4.87 0.76 6.44
C ARG A 240 -3.44 1.22 6.25
N SER A 241 -2.52 0.32 5.91
CA SER A 241 -1.13 0.72 5.65
C SER A 241 -1.01 1.63 4.42
N ILE A 242 -1.75 1.38 3.33
CA ILE A 242 -1.76 2.26 2.16
C ILE A 242 -2.34 3.64 2.52
N GLU A 243 -3.45 3.67 3.26
CA GLU A 243 -4.05 4.91 3.75
C GLU A 243 -3.08 5.73 4.61
N ALA A 244 -2.35 5.10 5.54
CA ALA A 244 -1.37 5.79 6.37
C ALA A 244 -0.16 6.31 5.57
N LEU A 245 0.39 5.51 4.65
CA LEU A 245 1.56 5.88 3.85
C LEU A 245 1.28 6.98 2.82
N GLN A 246 0.01 7.23 2.52
CA GLN A 246 -0.44 8.21 1.54
C GLN A 246 -1.31 9.31 2.15
N ALA A 247 -1.39 9.40 3.49
CA ALA A 247 -2.23 10.37 4.20
C ALA A 247 -1.83 11.81 3.88
N VAL A 248 -0.53 12.09 3.74
CA VAL A 248 -0.03 13.41 3.33
C VAL A 248 0.32 13.44 1.84
N PRO A 249 0.21 14.59 1.17
CA PRO A 249 0.67 14.75 -0.21
C PRO A 249 2.13 14.30 -0.40
N ALA A 250 2.44 13.74 -1.58
CA ALA A 250 3.76 13.17 -1.84
C ALA A 250 4.90 14.20 -1.73
N HIS A 251 4.65 15.45 -2.12
CA HIS A 251 5.60 16.57 -2.00
C HIS A 251 5.78 17.10 -0.58
N GLU A 252 4.99 16.63 0.38
CA GLU A 252 5.15 16.96 1.81
C GLU A 252 5.81 15.82 2.60
N ALA A 253 6.01 14.65 1.98
CA ALA A 253 6.68 13.51 2.60
C ALA A 253 8.20 13.63 2.48
N THR A 254 8.92 13.24 3.53
CA THR A 254 10.40 13.21 3.55
C THR A 254 11.00 12.26 2.51
N LEU A 255 10.33 11.14 2.25
CA LEU A 255 10.65 10.18 1.21
C LEU A 255 9.36 9.85 0.45
N PRO A 256 9.07 10.51 -0.68
CA PRO A 256 7.81 10.34 -1.40
C PRO A 256 7.62 8.89 -1.85
N VAL A 257 6.53 8.26 -1.42
CA VAL A 257 6.16 6.89 -1.83
C VAL A 257 4.75 6.81 -2.43
N VAL A 258 4.52 5.82 -3.28
CA VAL A 258 3.19 5.33 -3.65
C VAL A 258 3.04 3.93 -3.06
N ALA A 259 1.91 3.67 -2.41
CA ALA A 259 1.64 2.40 -1.76
C ALA A 259 0.55 1.65 -2.52
N GLY A 260 0.80 0.37 -2.81
CA GLY A 260 -0.06 -0.46 -3.63
C GLY A 260 -0.60 -1.69 -2.90
N TYR A 261 -1.77 -2.15 -3.31
CA TYR A 261 -2.37 -3.41 -2.85
C TYR A 261 -1.92 -4.55 -3.75
N VAL A 262 -1.24 -5.54 -3.15
CA VAL A 262 -0.75 -6.71 -3.88
C VAL A 262 -1.56 -7.93 -3.48
N ARG A 263 -2.08 -8.64 -4.48
CA ARG A 263 -2.80 -9.88 -4.27
C ARG A 263 -1.94 -11.08 -4.64
N ASN A 264 -1.90 -12.06 -3.73
CA ASN A 264 -1.46 -13.42 -3.99
C ASN A 264 -2.68 -14.35 -4.06
N ALA A 265 -3.23 -14.54 -5.26
CA ALA A 265 -4.43 -15.35 -5.46
C ALA A 265 -4.25 -16.82 -5.03
N ARG A 266 -3.03 -17.36 -5.09
CA ARG A 266 -2.73 -18.74 -4.69
C ARG A 266 -2.99 -18.97 -3.21
N HIS A 267 -2.59 -18.02 -2.36
CA HIS A 267 -2.74 -18.12 -0.91
C HIS A 267 -3.93 -17.32 -0.37
N LYS A 268 -4.69 -16.66 -1.25
CA LYS A 268 -5.78 -15.72 -0.88
C LYS A 268 -5.30 -14.68 0.13
N HIS A 269 -4.06 -14.24 -0.07
CA HIS A 269 -3.35 -13.36 0.82
C HIS A 269 -3.05 -12.04 0.12
N VAL A 270 -2.97 -10.95 0.88
CA VAL A 270 -2.72 -9.61 0.37
C VAL A 270 -1.76 -8.86 1.28
N TYR A 271 -0.93 -8.04 0.68
CA TYR A 271 0.15 -7.30 1.34
C TYR A 271 0.41 -6.00 0.58
N THR A 272 1.21 -5.11 1.16
CA THR A 272 1.44 -3.76 0.65
C THR A 272 2.71 -3.73 -0.19
N ALA A 273 2.62 -3.18 -1.40
CA ALA A 273 3.77 -2.69 -2.14
C ALA A 273 4.06 -1.25 -1.73
N ILE A 274 5.33 -0.87 -1.67
CA ILE A 274 5.77 0.51 -1.48
C ILE A 274 6.77 0.80 -2.58
N ALA A 275 6.48 1.79 -3.41
CA ALA A 275 7.34 2.22 -4.50
C ALA A 275 7.61 3.71 -4.42
N SER A 276 8.63 4.17 -5.14
CA SER A 276 8.90 5.58 -5.37
C SER A 276 9.31 5.77 -6.83
N LEU A 277 9.72 6.97 -7.21
CA LEU A 277 10.20 7.29 -8.55
C LEU A 277 11.43 8.18 -8.46
N TYR A 278 12.42 7.90 -9.28
CA TYR A 278 13.54 8.80 -9.54
C TYR A 278 14.05 8.59 -10.96
N ARG A 279 14.96 9.45 -11.43
CA ARG A 279 15.61 9.23 -12.74
C ARG A 279 17.08 8.91 -12.60
N ARG A 280 17.57 7.98 -13.42
CA ARG A 280 18.98 7.63 -13.57
C ARG A 280 19.32 7.64 -15.05
N ASP A 281 20.29 8.46 -15.46
CA ASP A 281 20.72 8.56 -16.87
C ASP A 281 19.54 8.75 -17.86
N ASP A 282 18.62 9.66 -17.51
CA ASP A 282 17.36 9.94 -18.22
C ASP A 282 16.34 8.79 -18.26
N GLU A 283 16.57 7.66 -17.61
CA GLU A 283 15.57 6.59 -17.46
C GLU A 283 14.72 6.78 -16.19
N LEU A 284 13.41 6.52 -16.26
CA LEU A 284 12.52 6.54 -15.09
C LEU A 284 12.65 5.21 -14.35
N ILE A 285 13.05 5.27 -13.08
CA ILE A 285 13.26 4.11 -12.24
C ILE A 285 12.16 4.06 -11.18
N LEU A 286 11.53 2.89 -11.07
CA LEU A 286 10.54 2.56 -10.04
C LEU A 286 11.18 1.56 -9.06
N PRO A 287 11.88 2.03 -8.02
CA PRO A 287 12.27 1.18 -6.91
C PRO A 287 11.00 0.68 -6.20
N ILE A 288 11.00 -0.56 -5.74
CA ILE A 288 9.85 -1.15 -5.05
C ILE A 288 10.29 -2.11 -3.93
N THR A 289 9.55 -2.10 -2.83
CA THR A 289 9.61 -3.06 -1.72
C THR A 289 8.20 -3.49 -1.33
N PHE A 290 8.09 -4.47 -0.42
CA PHE A 290 6.86 -5.09 0.00
C PHE A 290 6.86 -5.32 1.51
N VAL A 291 5.72 -5.05 2.16
CA VAL A 291 5.53 -5.22 3.61
C VAL A 291 4.23 -5.96 3.90
N ASP A 292 4.24 -6.80 4.93
CA ASP A 292 3.10 -7.61 5.35
C ASP A 292 2.94 -7.56 6.87
N TYR A 293 1.82 -6.97 7.31
CA TYR A 293 1.50 -6.79 8.72
C TYR A 293 0.71 -7.97 9.30
N THR A 294 0.45 -9.02 8.53
CA THR A 294 -0.35 -10.15 9.01
C THR A 294 0.32 -10.86 10.18
N ASP A 295 1.63 -11.02 10.12
CA ASP A 295 2.37 -11.66 11.21
C ASP A 295 2.33 -10.82 12.49
N THR A 296 2.28 -9.48 12.39
CA THR A 296 2.30 -8.57 13.55
C THR A 296 1.09 -8.76 14.46
N THR A 297 -0.06 -9.11 13.88
CA THR A 297 -1.33 -9.36 14.59
C THR A 297 -1.57 -10.83 14.95
N LEU A 298 -0.75 -11.75 14.44
CA LEU A 298 -0.79 -13.20 14.77
C LEU A 298 0.03 -13.56 16.02
N TYR A 299 0.92 -12.68 16.48
CA TYR A 299 1.87 -12.96 17.56
C TYR A 299 1.22 -13.37 18.90
N ASP A 300 0.08 -12.76 19.26
CA ASP A 300 -0.54 -12.97 20.57
C ASP A 300 -1.46 -14.20 20.63
N ASP A 301 -2.05 -14.60 19.50
CA ASP A 301 -3.01 -15.72 19.47
C ASP A 301 -2.36 -17.10 19.54
N PHE A 302 -1.13 -17.26 19.03
CA PHE A 302 -0.50 -18.58 18.93
C PHE A 302 0.72 -18.79 19.86
N ARG A 303 1.23 -17.75 20.55
CA ARG A 303 2.45 -17.84 21.39
C ARG A 303 3.64 -18.51 20.69
N VAL A 304 3.77 -18.34 19.37
CA VAL A 304 4.83 -18.98 18.57
C VAL A 304 6.06 -18.06 18.49
N THR A 305 6.56 -17.61 19.64
CA THR A 305 7.78 -16.78 19.74
C THR A 305 9.05 -17.49 19.26
N ARG A 306 9.03 -18.83 19.07
CA ARG A 306 10.22 -19.62 18.71
C ARG A 306 10.33 -20.02 17.24
N LEU A 307 9.25 -19.95 16.46
CA LEU A 307 9.24 -20.40 15.05
C LEU A 307 9.01 -19.27 14.05
N THR A 308 8.53 -18.09 14.46
CA THR A 308 8.46 -16.85 13.66
C THR A 308 9.37 -15.77 14.26
N GLY A 309 9.85 -14.82 13.46
CA GLY A 309 10.98 -13.96 13.80
C GLY A 309 10.69 -12.52 13.69
N GLU A 310 11.49 -11.72 14.37
CA GLU A 310 11.43 -10.27 14.33
C GLU A 310 11.70 -9.78 12.90
N GLY A 311 10.75 -9.05 12.29
CA GLY A 311 10.93 -8.42 10.98
C GLY A 311 9.63 -8.02 10.27
N LEU A 312 9.71 -6.97 9.44
CA LEU A 312 8.64 -6.37 8.60
C LEU A 312 8.63 -6.89 7.15
N ASP A 313 9.53 -7.81 6.85
CA ASP A 313 9.88 -8.25 5.51
C ASP A 313 8.89 -9.30 4.98
N ALA A 314 8.06 -8.93 3.99
CA ALA A 314 7.13 -9.82 3.28
C ALA A 314 7.86 -10.67 2.24
N TYR A 315 8.82 -11.46 2.68
CA TYR A 315 9.76 -12.09 1.78
C TYR A 315 9.97 -13.55 2.17
N ASP A 316 9.15 -14.46 1.66
CA ASP A 316 9.45 -15.89 1.63
C ASP A 316 9.12 -16.51 0.27
N THR A 317 9.51 -17.77 0.08
CA THR A 317 9.21 -18.54 -1.17
C THR A 317 7.71 -18.79 -1.42
N GLY A 318 6.83 -18.40 -0.50
CA GLY A 318 5.38 -18.53 -0.60
C GLY A 318 4.69 -17.32 -1.24
N HIS A 319 5.32 -16.14 -1.24
CA HIS A 319 4.71 -14.92 -1.75
C HIS A 319 4.95 -14.76 -3.26
N ARG A 320 3.88 -14.35 -3.96
CA ARG A 320 3.86 -14.05 -5.39
C ARG A 320 2.87 -12.92 -5.65
N ALA A 321 3.23 -11.99 -6.53
CA ALA A 321 2.28 -11.00 -7.02
C ALA A 321 1.48 -11.63 -8.17
N THR A 322 0.15 -11.61 -8.05
CA THR A 322 -0.76 -12.00 -9.15
C THR A 322 -1.54 -10.82 -9.69
N GLU A 323 -1.83 -9.83 -8.85
CA GLU A 323 -2.47 -8.57 -9.22
C GLU A 323 -1.86 -7.46 -8.34
N MET A 324 -1.70 -6.27 -8.90
CA MET A 324 -1.28 -5.06 -8.17
C MET A 324 -2.25 -3.92 -8.48
N TYR A 325 -2.52 -3.10 -7.48
CA TYR A 325 -3.38 -1.92 -7.56
C TYR A 325 -2.68 -0.77 -6.83
N TRP A 326 -2.80 0.46 -7.29
CA TRP A 326 -2.04 1.63 -6.85
C TRP A 326 -2.98 2.83 -6.68
#